data_AF-A0A0J9XSJ4-F1
#
_entry.id   AF-A0A0J9XSJ4-F1
#
_cell.length_a   1.000
_cell.length_b   1.000
_cell.length_c   1.000
_cell.angle_alpha   90.00
_cell.angle_beta   90.00
_cell.angle_gamma   90.00
#
_symmetry.space_group_name_H-M   'P 1'
#
loop_
_entity.id
_entity.type
_entity.pdbx_description
1 polymer ?
#
loop_
_entity_poly.entity_id
_entity_poly.type
_entity_poly.pdbx_seq_one_letter_code
_entity_poly.pdbx_strand_id
1 'polypeptide(L)'
;MTNAGCGKKRKSALFVCLGNICRSPMAEGICLDLIKKKGLEDKWIVDSAAVASFHIGKSPDKRAMATLARHGIKDYEHKVRQVTDSDFRDFDYIFGMDEENIE
;
A
#
# COMPACT_ATOMS: atom_id res chain seq x y z
N MET A 1 -31.93 -18.85 -8.98
CA MET A 1 -31.87 -17.41 -8.69
C MET A 1 -30.54 -17.13 -7.98
N THR A 2 -29.46 -16.94 -8.71
CA THR A 2 -28.22 -16.40 -8.16
C THR A 2 -28.30 -14.88 -8.33
N ASN A 3 -28.64 -14.20 -7.23
CA ASN A 3 -28.53 -12.74 -7.20
C ASN A 3 -27.07 -12.39 -7.46
N ALA A 4 -26.80 -11.83 -8.64
CA ALA A 4 -25.66 -10.98 -8.87
C ALA A 4 -25.84 -9.77 -7.95
N GLY A 5 -25.39 -9.91 -6.70
CA GLY A 5 -25.31 -8.79 -5.78
C GLY A 5 -24.50 -7.71 -6.47
N CYS A 6 -25.08 -6.52 -6.61
CA CYS A 6 -24.38 -5.31 -7.00
C CYS A 6 -23.15 -5.20 -6.09
N GLY A 7 -21.99 -5.67 -6.57
CA GLY A 7 -20.78 -5.75 -5.78
C GLY A 7 -20.38 -4.33 -5.43
N LYS A 8 -20.49 -3.96 -4.15
CA LYS A 8 -20.01 -2.65 -3.68
C LYS A 8 -18.56 -2.49 -4.16
N LYS A 9 -18.28 -1.40 -4.88
CA LYS A 9 -16.92 -1.02 -5.31
C LYS A 9 -15.99 -1.14 -4.10
N ARG A 10 -14.87 -1.86 -4.26
CA ARG A 10 -13.82 -1.90 -3.23
C ARG A 10 -13.27 -0.50 -3.02
N LYS A 11 -13.00 -0.15 -1.77
CA LYS A 11 -12.28 1.07 -1.43
C LYS A 11 -10.80 0.88 -1.75
N SER A 12 -10.13 1.94 -2.20
CA SER A 12 -8.72 1.88 -2.56
C SER A 12 -7.88 2.91 -1.78
N ALA A 13 -6.74 2.49 -1.23
CA ALA A 13 -5.79 3.38 -0.54
C ALA A 13 -4.34 3.16 -1.06
N LEU A 14 -3.65 4.26 -1.37
CA LEU A 14 -2.25 4.29 -1.78
C LEU A 14 -1.40 5.04 -0.76
N PHE A 15 -0.35 4.41 -0.26
CA PHE A 15 0.62 5.07 0.62
C PHE A 15 1.85 5.52 -0.18
N VAL A 16 2.26 6.78 -0.03
CA VAL A 16 3.32 7.38 -0.85
C VAL A 16 4.43 7.94 0.02
N CYS A 17 5.67 7.56 -0.26
CA CYS A 17 6.84 8.23 0.29
C CYS A 17 7.93 8.35 -0.76
N LEU A 18 8.92 9.23 -0.57
CA LEU A 18 9.96 9.54 -1.57
C LEU A 18 10.48 8.32 -2.33
N GLY A 19 11.04 7.33 -1.63
CA GLY A 19 11.69 6.17 -2.27
C GLY A 19 10.93 4.84 -2.21
N ASN A 20 9.76 4.79 -1.55
CA ASN A 20 8.96 3.57 -1.34
C ASN A 20 9.72 2.34 -0.82
N ILE A 21 10.78 2.54 -0.02
CA ILE A 21 11.53 1.44 0.60
C ILE A 21 11.35 1.35 2.12
N CYS A 22 10.90 2.42 2.78
CA CYS A 22 10.82 2.46 4.24
C CYS A 22 9.39 2.69 4.74
N ARG A 23 8.91 3.93 4.65
CA ARG A 23 7.67 4.36 5.32
C ARG A 23 6.41 3.83 4.65
N SER A 24 6.25 4.06 3.34
CA SER A 24 5.04 3.64 2.64
C SER A 24 4.87 2.11 2.53
N PRO A 25 5.92 1.28 2.36
CA PRO A 25 5.77 -0.17 2.44
C PRO A 25 5.35 -0.66 3.83
N MET A 26 5.85 -0.03 4.91
CA MET A 26 5.38 -0.38 6.26
C MET A 26 3.91 -0.01 6.44
N ALA A 27 3.48 1.15 5.96
CA ALA A 27 2.08 1.57 6.03
C ALA A 27 1.16 0.61 5.28
N GLU A 28 1.54 0.19 4.07
CA GLU A 28 0.83 -0.83 3.29
C GLU A 28 0.76 -2.16 4.04
N GLY A 29 1.89 -2.70 4.50
CA GLY A 29 1.94 -3.98 5.21
C GLY A 29 1.08 -3.98 6.49
N ILE A 30 1.10 -2.89 7.26
CA ILE A 30 0.26 -2.71 8.44
C ILE A 30 -1.22 -2.61 8.05
N CYS A 31 -1.56 -1.87 7.00
CA CYS A 31 -2.93 -1.71 6.55
C CYS A 31 -3.53 -3.04 6.07
N LEU A 32 -2.78 -3.79 5.26
CA LEU A 32 -3.18 -5.12 4.79
C LEU A 32 -3.40 -6.10 5.96
N ASP A 33 -2.50 -6.11 6.95
CA ASP A 33 -2.65 -6.94 8.14
C ASP A 33 -3.91 -6.58 8.95
N LEU A 34 -4.21 -5.29 9.13
CA LEU A 34 -5.43 -4.83 9.80
C LEU A 34 -6.70 -5.20 9.01
N ILE A 35 -6.67 -5.10 7.68
CA ILE A 35 -7.77 -5.50 6.79
C ILE A 35 -8.06 -6.99 6.92
N LYS A 36 -7.00 -7.82 6.88
CA LYS A 36 -7.08 -9.28 7.05
C LYS A 36 -7.64 -9.66 8.41
N LYS A 37 -7.11 -9.08 9.50
CA LYS A 37 -7.60 -9.31 10.87
C LYS A 37 -9.07 -8.94 11.07
N LYS A 38 -9.59 -7.99 10.28
CA LYS A 38 -11.00 -7.57 10.31
C LYS A 38 -11.90 -8.31 9.32
N GLY A 39 -11.35 -9.20 8.49
CA GLY A 39 -12.10 -9.90 7.44
C GLY A 39 -12.68 -8.95 6.38
N LEU A 40 -11.90 -7.97 5.94
CA LEU A 40 -12.33 -6.93 4.98
C LEU A 40 -11.56 -6.99 3.64
N GLU A 41 -10.85 -8.07 3.38
CA GLU A 41 -10.01 -8.24 2.17
C GLU A 41 -10.81 -8.12 0.88
N ASP A 42 -12.09 -8.51 0.90
CA ASP A 42 -13.03 -8.39 -0.20
C ASP A 42 -13.49 -6.94 -0.48
N LYS A 43 -13.21 -6.01 0.44
CA LYS A 43 -13.70 -4.62 0.41
C LYS A 43 -12.61 -3.59 0.14
N TRP A 44 -11.34 -3.99 0.16
CA TRP A 44 -10.22 -3.06 0.05
C TRP A 44 -9.22 -3.48 -1.03
N ILE A 45 -8.59 -2.48 -1.62
CA ILE A 45 -7.37 -2.54 -2.41
C ILE A 45 -6.38 -1.62 -1.73
N VAL A 46 -5.17 -2.10 -1.46
CA VAL A 46 -4.12 -1.31 -0.82
C VAL A 46 -2.83 -1.51 -1.58
N ASP A 47 -2.05 -0.45 -1.74
CA ASP A 47 -0.76 -0.46 -2.41
C ASP A 47 0.15 0.64 -1.81
N SER A 48 1.43 0.66 -2.19
CA SER A 48 2.34 1.75 -1.92
C SER A 48 3.24 2.10 -3.11
N ALA A 49 3.61 3.37 -3.22
CA ALA A 49 4.41 3.87 -4.34
C ALA A 49 5.41 4.97 -3.94
N ALA A 50 6.35 5.21 -4.85
CA ALA A 50 7.43 6.17 -4.73
C ALA A 50 7.14 7.46 -5.49
N VAL A 51 7.55 8.61 -4.95
CA VAL A 51 7.64 9.85 -5.72
C VAL A 51 8.81 9.76 -6.71
N ALA A 52 9.97 9.33 -6.22
CA ALA A 52 11.20 9.21 -7.01
C ALA A 52 11.47 7.77 -7.49
N SER A 53 12.12 7.64 -8.64
CA SER A 53 12.35 6.35 -9.32
C SER A 53 13.64 5.62 -8.92
N PHE A 54 14.33 6.05 -7.85
CA PHE A 54 15.65 5.51 -7.48
C PHE A 54 15.68 4.03 -7.10
N HIS A 55 14.54 3.48 -6.67
CA HIS A 55 14.46 2.14 -6.10
C HIS A 55 13.53 1.18 -6.85
N ILE A 56 13.02 1.55 -8.03
CA ILE A 56 12.05 0.75 -8.80
C ILE A 56 12.54 -0.69 -8.99
N GLY A 57 11.64 -1.65 -8.76
CA GLY A 57 11.90 -3.10 -8.84
C GLY A 57 12.66 -3.70 -7.66
N LYS A 58 13.19 -2.87 -6.74
CA LYS A 58 13.82 -3.35 -5.50
C LYS A 58 12.75 -3.79 -4.49
N SER A 59 13.19 -4.55 -3.50
CA SER A 59 12.37 -4.84 -2.31
C SER A 59 12.51 -3.71 -1.29
N PRO A 60 11.57 -3.57 -0.33
CA PRO A 60 11.70 -2.63 0.77
C PRO A 60 12.99 -2.81 1.57
N ASP A 61 13.41 -1.76 2.27
CA ASP A 61 14.58 -1.75 3.14
C ASP A 61 14.47 -2.89 4.16
N LYS A 62 15.56 -3.64 4.33
CA LYS A 62 15.62 -4.77 5.25
C LYS A 62 15.21 -4.43 6.69
N ARG A 63 15.42 -3.18 7.14
CA ARG A 63 15.02 -2.72 8.48
C ARG A 63 13.51 -2.54 8.58
N ALA A 64 12.86 -2.07 7.51
CA ALA A 64 11.40 -1.99 7.43
C ALA A 64 10.80 -3.40 7.46
N MET A 65 11.32 -4.32 6.63
CA MET A 65 10.88 -5.73 6.61
C MET A 65 11.09 -6.43 7.96
N ALA A 66 12.26 -6.25 8.59
CA ALA A 66 12.52 -6.80 9.92
C ALA A 66 11.58 -6.23 10.99
N THR A 67 11.22 -4.95 10.88
CA THR A 67 10.27 -4.32 11.79
C THR A 67 8.87 -4.88 11.64
N LEU A 68 8.38 -5.06 10.40
CA LEU A 68 7.11 -5.73 10.12
C LEU A 68 7.08 -7.16 10.67
N ALA A 69 8.13 -7.94 10.40
CA ALA A 69 8.24 -9.32 10.86
C ALA A 69 8.22 -9.44 12.39
N ARG A 70 8.87 -8.50 13.10
CA ARG A 70 8.85 -8.42 14.57
C ARG A 70 7.45 -8.17 15.14
N HIS A 71 6.55 -7.56 14.36
CA HIS A 71 5.15 -7.34 14.73
C HIS A 71 4.20 -8.41 14.15
N GLY A 72 4.74 -9.51 13.63
CA GLY A 72 3.95 -10.65 13.14
C GLY A 72 3.56 -10.59 11.67
N ILE A 73 3.91 -9.52 10.95
CA ILE A 73 3.63 -9.36 9.52
C ILE A 73 4.81 -9.96 8.73
N LYS A 74 4.69 -11.24 8.37
CA LYS A 74 5.77 -12.05 7.77
C LYS A 74 5.53 -12.41 6.30
N ASP A 75 4.29 -12.29 5.84
CA ASP A 75 3.82 -12.59 4.49
C ASP A 75 3.71 -11.33 3.61
N TYR A 76 4.21 -10.18 4.09
CA TYR A 76 4.26 -8.96 3.29
C TYR A 76 5.36 -9.05 2.22
N GLU A 77 4.96 -8.85 0.97
CA GLU A 77 5.84 -8.77 -0.18
C GLU A 77 5.52 -7.49 -0.95
N HIS A 78 6.56 -6.80 -1.40
CA HIS A 78 6.40 -5.59 -2.21
C HIS A 78 7.54 -5.43 -3.19
N LYS A 79 7.23 -4.82 -4.32
CA LYS A 79 8.21 -4.36 -5.30
C LYS A 79 8.00 -2.88 -5.53
N VAL A 80 9.06 -2.12 -5.29
CA VAL A 80 9.03 -0.67 -5.39
C VAL A 80 8.56 -0.26 -6.78
N ARG A 81 7.53 0.58 -6.83
CA ARG A 81 7.01 1.20 -8.04
C ARG A 81 6.88 2.71 -7.86
N GLN A 82 6.81 3.44 -8.95
CA GLN A 82 6.59 4.89 -8.93
C GLN A 82 5.09 5.15 -8.93
N VAL A 83 4.69 6.29 -8.36
CA VAL A 83 3.37 6.87 -8.59
C VAL A 83 3.22 7.18 -10.08
N THR A 84 2.00 6.98 -10.59
CA THR A 84 1.59 7.21 -11.98
C THR A 84 0.37 8.11 -12.03
N ASP A 85 0.11 8.75 -13.16
CA ASP A 85 -1.08 9.60 -13.32
C ASP A 85 -2.40 8.83 -13.14
N SER A 86 -2.41 7.52 -13.42
CA SER A 86 -3.57 6.64 -13.16
C SER A 86 -3.86 6.46 -11.68
N ASP A 87 -2.84 6.49 -10.81
CA ASP A 87 -3.05 6.30 -9.37
C ASP A 87 -4.02 7.36 -8.81
N PHE A 88 -3.91 8.61 -9.28
CA PHE A 88 -4.80 9.71 -8.88
C PHE A 88 -6.26 9.54 -9.34
N ARG A 89 -6.52 8.64 -10.30
CA ARG A 89 -7.88 8.30 -10.76
C ARG A 89 -8.40 7.01 -10.12
N ASP A 90 -7.50 6.07 -9.85
CA ASP A 90 -7.84 4.71 -9.46
C ASP A 90 -7.94 4.53 -7.93
N PHE A 91 -7.21 5.34 -7.16
CA PHE A 91 -7.22 5.30 -5.70
C PHE A 91 -8.18 6.33 -5.10
N ASP A 92 -9.08 5.87 -4.22
CA ASP A 92 -10.01 6.75 -3.50
C ASP A 92 -9.27 7.61 -2.46
N TYR A 93 -8.15 7.11 -1.90
CA TYR A 93 -7.30 7.83 -0.95
C TYR A 93 -5.81 7.68 -1.30
N ILE A 94 -5.07 8.79 -1.23
CA ILE A 94 -3.61 8.82 -1.37
C ILE A 94 -3.03 9.53 -0.14
N PHE A 95 -2.15 8.84 0.59
CA PHE A 95 -1.54 9.34 1.83
C PHE A 95 -0.03 9.54 1.64
N GLY A 96 0.42 10.79 1.67
CA GLY A 96 1.84 11.14 1.79
C GLY A 96 2.35 10.93 3.21
N MET A 97 3.63 10.56 3.38
CA MET A 97 4.21 10.29 4.71
C MET A 97 4.80 11.55 5.39
N ASP A 98 5.01 12.63 4.63
CA ASP A 98 5.46 13.95 5.07
C ASP A 98 4.95 15.01 4.06
N GLU A 99 5.11 16.29 4.40
CA GLU A 99 4.64 17.42 3.58
C GLU A 99 5.31 17.46 2.20
N GLU A 100 6.61 17.14 2.12
CA GLU A 100 7.34 17.06 0.85
C GLU A 100 6.81 15.97 -0.10
N ASN A 101 6.01 15.02 0.40
CA ASN A 101 5.36 14.00 -0.44
C ASN A 101 3.99 14.46 -0.96
N ILE A 102 3.48 15.59 -0.45
CA ILE A 102 2.15 16.12 -0.74
C ILE A 102 2.24 17.38 -1.60
N GLU A 103 3.26 18.22 -1.38
CA GLU A 103 3.56 19.40 -2.20
C GLU A 103 3.99 19.05 -3.62
#